data_AF-A0A1C0VIX4-F1
#
_entry.id   AF-A0A1C0VIX4-F1
#
_cell.length_a   1.000
_cell.length_b   1.000
_cell.length_c   1.000
_cell.angle_alpha   90.00
_cell.angle_beta   90.00
_cell.angle_gamma   90.00
#
_symmetry.space_group_name_H-M   'P 1'
#
loop_
_entity.id
_entity.type
_entity.pdbx_description
1 polymer ?
#
loop_
_entity_poly.entity_id
_entity_poly.type
_entity_poly.pdbx_seq_one_letter_code
_entity_poly.pdbx_strand_id
1 'polypeptide(L)'
;MIAPQEELPLLELFTRLREAGLPLGIDEYRLVLKALQAGFGTADEEALAEMCCILWVKSSDEEHLFKYHFQQVMAKLHDFKPAVVNEKTRDQTTVASDSKVPKIETKDKSPELLNTTSASSELMQVEDEMQVAEAVQITAQNSEDIVINRFTQTDEYFPVTRRQMKQSWRHLRRFIRQGLRTELDIEATIEQVGQLGILLEPVLVPRRINKTELFLLIDHRGSMTPFHALSQRLAETAVRGGRLGKASIYYFHNCPTNYLYHDQTRQQAQTVTDFLAQLREHSAVLIFSDGGAARGGFSVERLELTDKFLTQLKQRVRYVAWLNPMSTERWFDTTAEEIARLVPMFEVSRQGFDRAIDVLRGRGSYAQLK
;
A
#
# COMPACT_ATOMS: atom_id res chain seq x y z
N MET A 1 31.25 36.43 10.33
CA MET A 1 31.36 36.23 8.86
C MET A 1 31.35 34.74 8.60
N ILE A 2 30.22 34.24 8.13
CA ILE A 2 30.05 32.86 7.70
C ILE A 2 30.82 32.65 6.38
N ALA A 3 31.16 31.39 6.09
CA ALA A 3 31.74 30.93 4.83
C ALA A 3 30.92 31.39 3.59
N PRO A 4 31.52 31.43 2.38
CA PRO A 4 30.78 31.69 1.14
C PRO A 4 29.63 30.67 0.96
N GLN A 5 28.58 31.08 0.23
CA GLN A 5 27.31 30.34 0.11
C GLN A 5 27.44 28.90 -0.43
N GLU A 6 28.59 28.55 -1.01
CA GLU A 6 28.90 27.22 -1.57
C GLU A 6 29.40 26.21 -0.52
N GLU A 7 29.85 26.65 0.66
CA GLU A 7 30.38 25.79 1.73
C GLU A 7 29.35 25.43 2.83
N LEU A 8 28.14 26.01 2.78
CA LEU A 8 27.10 25.74 3.77
C LEU A 8 26.33 24.44 3.44
N PRO A 9 26.25 23.45 4.36
CA PRO A 9 25.63 22.14 4.16
C PRO A 9 24.08 22.18 4.20
N LEU A 10 23.48 23.24 3.66
CA LEU A 10 22.03 23.48 3.64
C LEU A 10 21.28 22.36 2.89
N LEU A 11 21.90 21.76 1.87
CA LEU A 11 21.35 20.63 1.14
C LEU A 11 21.35 19.33 1.96
N GLU A 12 22.37 19.11 2.80
CA GLU A 12 22.43 17.98 3.74
C GLU A 12 21.39 18.13 4.86
N LEU A 13 21.28 19.34 5.43
CA LEU A 13 20.27 19.70 6.41
C LEU A 13 18.85 19.51 5.85
N PHE A 14 18.54 20.13 4.71
CA PHE A 14 17.25 20.00 4.03
C PHE A 14 16.89 18.54 3.75
N THR A 15 17.86 17.73 3.29
CA THR A 15 17.64 16.31 3.01
C THR A 15 17.32 15.54 4.29
N ARG A 16 18.09 15.73 5.36
CA ARG A 16 17.85 15.08 6.67
C ARG A 16 16.50 15.45 7.28
N LEU A 17 16.13 16.73 7.24
CA LEU A 17 14.84 17.19 7.78
C LEU A 17 13.67 16.52 7.05
N ARG A 18 13.75 16.42 5.72
CA ARG A 18 12.73 15.74 4.89
C ARG A 18 12.71 14.23 5.11
N GLU A 19 13.85 13.59 5.34
CA GLU A 19 13.94 12.16 5.69
C GLU A 19 13.37 11.87 7.09
N ALA A 20 13.52 12.79 8.03
CA ALA A 20 12.99 12.72 9.37
C ALA A 20 11.49 13.08 9.48
N GLY A 21 10.88 13.58 8.39
CA GLY A 21 9.43 13.77 8.26
C GLY A 21 8.95 15.23 8.16
N LEU A 22 9.84 16.22 8.17
CA LEU A 22 9.45 17.62 7.96
C LEU A 22 8.91 17.80 6.51
N PRO A 23 7.73 18.40 6.29
CA PRO A 23 7.07 18.47 4.99
C PRO A 23 7.68 19.56 4.09
N LEU A 24 8.94 19.38 3.69
CA LEU A 24 9.74 20.36 2.96
C LEU A 24 9.78 20.10 1.45
N GLY A 25 9.31 21.08 0.67
CA GLY A 25 9.37 21.12 -0.78
C GLY A 25 10.59 21.85 -1.34
N ILE A 26 10.72 21.81 -2.66
CA ILE A 26 11.82 22.46 -3.39
C ILE A 26 11.71 23.99 -3.31
N ASP A 27 10.51 24.52 -3.16
CA ASP A 27 10.28 25.97 -3.09
C ASP A 27 10.62 26.54 -1.70
N GLU A 28 10.40 25.80 -0.61
CA GLU A 28 10.93 26.13 0.72
C GLU A 28 12.48 26.16 0.73
N TYR A 29 13.14 25.26 0.00
CA TYR A 29 14.60 25.28 -0.16
C TYR A 29 15.07 26.51 -0.95
N ARG A 30 14.42 26.81 -2.08
CA ARG A 30 14.68 28.00 -2.89
C ARG A 30 14.44 29.31 -2.12
N LEU A 31 13.50 29.32 -1.17
CA LEU A 31 13.19 30.49 -0.36
C LEU A 31 14.34 30.81 0.62
N VAL A 32 14.91 29.80 1.28
CA VAL A 32 16.14 29.97 2.10
C VAL A 32 17.32 30.45 1.24
N LEU A 33 17.54 29.89 0.04
CA LEU A 33 18.60 30.38 -0.86
C LEU A 33 18.40 31.85 -1.26
N LYS A 34 17.15 32.27 -1.55
CA LYS A 34 16.83 33.68 -1.84
C LYS A 34 17.04 34.59 -0.63
N ALA A 35 16.72 34.14 0.58
CA ALA A 35 16.94 34.89 1.81
C ALA A 35 18.45 35.11 2.07
N LEU A 36 19.26 34.07 1.89
CA LEU A 36 20.73 34.16 1.96
C LEU A 36 21.31 35.10 0.89
N GLN A 37 20.81 35.06 -0.34
CA GLN A 37 21.20 35.97 -1.42
C GLN A 37 20.80 37.43 -1.15
N ALA A 38 19.76 37.66 -0.34
CA ALA A 38 19.36 38.98 0.14
C ALA A 38 20.06 39.40 1.46
N GLY A 39 20.99 38.60 1.99
CA GLY A 39 21.79 38.92 3.18
C GLY A 39 21.13 38.59 4.52
N PHE A 40 20.03 37.84 4.54
CA PHE A 40 19.42 37.35 5.78
C PHE A 40 20.16 36.10 6.29
N GLY A 41 20.27 35.96 7.63
CA GLY A 41 20.90 34.79 8.27
C GLY A 41 22.42 34.64 8.08
N THR A 42 23.11 35.64 7.52
CA THR A 42 24.57 35.57 7.21
C THR A 42 25.49 36.08 8.34
N ALA A 43 24.94 36.43 9.50
CA ALA A 43 25.69 36.95 10.64
C ALA A 43 26.49 35.84 11.34
N ASP A 44 25.75 34.96 12.03
CA ASP A 44 26.23 33.87 12.90
C ASP A 44 25.30 32.64 12.78
N GLU A 45 25.74 31.48 13.29
CA GLU A 45 25.00 30.20 13.14
C GLU A 45 23.59 30.25 13.76
N GLU A 46 23.40 31.02 14.83
CA GLU A 46 22.09 31.22 15.46
C GLU A 46 21.12 32.00 14.56
N ALA A 47 21.61 33.01 13.82
CA ALA A 47 20.81 33.77 12.87
C ALA A 47 20.45 32.93 11.62
N LEU A 48 21.31 31.99 11.24
CA LEU A 48 20.99 30.99 10.21
C LEU A 48 19.93 30.00 10.70
N ALA A 49 20.03 29.54 11.95
CA ALA A 49 19.06 28.65 12.58
C ALA A 49 17.68 29.32 12.70
N GLU A 50 17.63 30.55 13.22
CA GLU A 50 16.39 31.33 13.37
C GLU A 50 15.71 31.57 12.02
N MET A 51 16.46 32.00 10.99
CA MET A 51 15.91 32.16 9.64
C MET A 51 15.36 30.85 9.07
N CYS A 52 16.07 29.73 9.25
CA CYS A 52 15.57 28.43 8.79
C CYS A 52 14.33 27.99 9.57
N CYS A 53 14.27 28.18 10.90
CA CYS A 53 13.07 27.97 11.70
C CYS A 53 11.87 28.74 11.14
N ILE A 54 12.01 30.07 10.97
CA ILE A 54 10.92 30.96 10.50
C ILE A 54 10.37 30.54 9.13
N LEU A 55 11.20 29.94 8.28
CA LEU A 55 10.82 29.56 6.91
C LEU A 55 10.35 28.10 6.76
N TRP A 56 10.75 27.20 7.66
CA TRP A 56 10.54 25.75 7.53
C TRP A 56 9.67 25.13 8.64
N VAL A 57 9.62 25.71 9.83
CA VAL A 57 8.91 25.16 11.00
C VAL A 57 7.51 25.78 11.12
N LYS A 58 6.47 24.96 11.31
CA LYS A 58 5.07 25.39 11.44
C LYS A 58 4.41 24.90 12.74
N SER A 59 5.15 24.16 13.58
CA SER A 59 4.69 23.55 14.83
C SER A 59 5.84 23.32 15.82
N SER A 60 5.51 23.13 17.11
CA SER A 60 6.48 22.84 18.17
C SER A 60 7.29 21.57 17.89
N ASP A 61 6.67 20.52 17.37
CA ASP A 61 7.34 19.23 17.17
C ASP A 61 8.33 19.29 16.01
N GLU A 62 7.98 20.02 14.94
CA GLU A 62 8.89 20.38 13.85
C GLU A 62 10.08 21.24 14.35
N GLU A 63 9.89 22.09 15.36
CA GLU A 63 10.96 22.92 15.93
C GLU A 63 12.02 22.08 16.67
N HIS A 64 11.58 21.08 17.44
CA HIS A 64 12.47 20.15 18.13
C HIS A 64 13.24 19.29 17.13
N LEU A 65 12.56 18.80 16.10
CA LEU A 65 13.17 18.02 15.02
C LEU A 65 14.18 18.86 14.23
N PHE A 66 13.84 20.12 13.93
CA PHE A 66 14.74 21.06 13.27
C PHE A 66 16.02 21.28 14.08
N LYS A 67 15.90 21.65 15.36
CA LYS A 67 17.06 21.94 16.24
C LYS A 67 17.99 20.75 16.36
N TYR A 68 17.46 19.53 16.50
CA TYR A 68 18.25 18.30 16.56
C TYR A 68 19.08 18.09 15.29
N HIS A 69 18.46 18.17 14.11
CA HIS A 69 19.17 17.96 12.85
C HIS A 69 20.11 19.11 12.47
N PHE A 70 19.77 20.35 12.83
CA PHE A 70 20.64 21.51 12.68
C PHE A 70 21.94 21.32 13.47
N GLN A 71 21.83 21.02 14.77
CA GLN A 71 23.00 20.79 15.64
C GLN A 71 23.87 19.63 15.13
N GLN A 72 23.26 18.54 14.64
CA GLN A 72 23.97 17.38 14.06
C GLN A 72 24.66 17.66 12.71
N VAL A 73 24.26 18.71 11.98
CA VAL A 73 24.92 19.15 10.75
C VAL A 73 26.03 20.16 11.07
N MET A 74 25.77 21.15 11.91
CA MET A 74 26.78 22.18 12.27
C MET A 74 27.95 21.58 13.06
N ALA A 75 27.72 20.62 13.96
CA ALA A 75 28.80 19.92 14.66
C ALA A 75 29.83 19.29 13.71
N LYS A 76 29.37 18.73 12.57
CA LYS A 76 30.23 18.11 11.56
C LYS A 76 31.07 19.10 10.76
N LEU A 77 30.73 20.39 10.76
CA LEU A 77 31.58 21.44 10.18
C LEU A 77 32.76 21.76 11.11
N HIS A 78 32.51 21.80 12.43
CA HIS A 78 33.54 22.17 13.41
C HIS A 78 34.64 21.10 13.57
N ASP A 79 34.31 19.82 13.36
CA ASP A 79 35.28 18.71 13.37
C ASP A 79 36.36 18.80 12.26
N PHE A 80 36.17 19.61 11.21
CA PHE A 80 37.08 19.67 10.05
C PHE A 80 38.24 20.68 10.16
N LYS A 81 38.49 21.26 11.35
CA LYS A 81 39.55 22.26 11.57
C LYS A 81 40.81 21.64 12.19
N PRO A 82 41.96 21.59 11.48
CA PRO A 82 43.18 20.98 12.03
C PRO A 82 43.77 21.79 13.20
N ALA A 83 44.43 21.08 14.11
CA ALA A 83 44.77 21.59 15.44
C ALA A 83 45.88 22.65 15.49
N VAL A 84 45.79 23.52 16.50
CA VAL A 84 46.93 24.26 17.08
C VAL A 84 47.07 23.82 18.53
N VAL A 85 48.27 23.40 18.92
CA VAL A 85 48.58 22.89 20.26
C VAL A 85 48.75 24.02 21.26
N ASN A 86 48.22 23.84 22.48
CA ASN A 86 48.90 24.32 23.68
C ASN A 86 48.45 23.55 24.93
N GLU A 87 49.40 22.93 25.63
CA GLU A 87 49.21 22.37 26.96
C GLU A 87 49.29 23.48 28.02
N LYS A 88 48.49 23.40 29.09
CA LYS A 88 48.95 23.74 30.46
C LYS A 88 48.00 23.26 31.58
N THR A 89 48.38 22.12 32.13
CA THR A 89 48.24 21.64 33.50
C THR A 89 47.86 22.69 34.57
N ARG A 90 46.88 22.40 35.44
CA ARG A 90 47.18 22.00 36.85
C ARG A 90 45.99 21.52 37.72
N ASP A 91 46.23 20.36 38.34
CA ASP A 91 46.00 19.96 39.75
C ASP A 91 44.62 20.05 40.46
N GLN A 92 44.08 18.85 40.75
CA GLN A 92 43.73 18.32 42.10
C GLN A 92 42.66 19.03 42.97
N THR A 93 41.75 18.32 43.65
CA THR A 93 42.06 17.55 44.88
C THR A 93 40.98 16.48 45.20
N THR A 94 41.40 15.38 45.85
CA THR A 94 40.56 14.25 46.30
C THR A 94 40.18 14.30 47.78
N VAL A 95 38.96 13.87 48.15
CA VAL A 95 38.62 13.25 49.46
C VAL A 95 37.53 12.19 49.26
N ALA A 96 37.53 11.11 50.05
CA ALA A 96 36.46 10.10 50.07
C ALA A 96 36.16 9.63 51.51
N SER A 97 34.89 9.31 51.79
CA SER A 97 34.42 8.67 53.04
C SER A 97 33.10 7.91 52.81
N ASP A 98 32.51 7.33 53.86
CA ASP A 98 32.14 5.91 53.84
C ASP A 98 30.94 5.51 54.74
N SER A 99 30.43 4.30 54.50
CA SER A 99 29.77 3.40 55.46
C SER A 99 28.33 3.69 55.96
N LYS A 100 27.45 2.75 55.56
CA LYS A 100 26.59 1.86 56.41
C LYS A 100 25.06 1.98 56.38
N VAL A 101 24.46 0.81 56.69
CA VAL A 101 23.02 0.42 56.72
C VAL A 101 22.73 -0.24 58.09
N PRO A 102 21.47 -0.34 58.58
CA PRO A 102 20.51 -1.42 58.22
C PRO A 102 19.06 -0.90 58.00
N LYS A 103 18.02 -1.59 57.46
CA LYS A 103 17.63 -3.00 57.17
C LYS A 103 16.78 -3.73 58.23
N ILE A 104 15.50 -4.00 57.90
CA ILE A 104 14.48 -4.99 58.36
C ILE A 104 13.30 -4.83 57.34
N GLU A 105 12.68 -5.79 56.63
CA GLU A 105 12.14 -7.16 56.85
C GLU A 105 10.71 -7.19 57.47
N THR A 106 9.69 -8.00 57.06
CA THR A 106 9.47 -9.00 55.96
C THR A 106 7.96 -9.34 55.78
N LYS A 107 7.59 -10.08 54.69
CA LYS A 107 6.42 -11.01 54.51
C LYS A 107 4.98 -10.43 54.33
N ASP A 108 3.98 -11.11 53.72
CA ASP A 108 3.88 -12.25 52.75
C ASP A 108 2.40 -12.51 52.30
N LYS A 109 2.20 -13.28 51.19
CA LYS A 109 1.00 -14.04 50.73
C LYS A 109 -0.20 -13.41 49.98
N SER A 110 -0.71 -14.23 49.04
CA SER A 110 -2.03 -14.21 48.33
C SER A 110 -2.83 -15.51 48.69
N PRO A 111 -3.99 -15.94 48.10
CA PRO A 111 -4.64 -15.62 46.81
C PRO A 111 -6.10 -15.08 46.98
N GLU A 112 -7.26 -15.51 46.40
CA GLU A 112 -7.73 -16.71 45.67
C GLU A 112 -8.62 -16.41 44.40
N LEU A 113 -9.87 -16.91 44.29
CA LEU A 113 -10.56 -17.10 42.98
C LEU A 113 -12.12 -17.17 43.03
N LEU A 114 -12.77 -17.43 41.86
CA LEU A 114 -14.20 -17.82 41.57
C LEU A 114 -15.23 -16.66 41.42
N ASN A 115 -15.86 -16.42 40.24
CA ASN A 115 -17.06 -17.05 39.59
C ASN A 115 -18.41 -16.37 39.97
N THR A 116 -19.54 -16.39 39.23
CA THR A 116 -19.98 -17.15 38.01
C THR A 116 -21.07 -16.41 37.17
N THR A 117 -21.33 -16.93 35.96
CA THR A 117 -22.42 -16.69 34.97
C THR A 117 -23.87 -16.44 35.42
N SER A 118 -24.68 -15.81 34.54
CA SER A 118 -25.98 -16.35 34.03
C SER A 118 -26.54 -15.60 32.78
N ALA A 119 -27.46 -16.25 32.05
CA ALA A 119 -28.31 -15.68 30.97
C ALA A 119 -29.81 -15.69 31.44
N SER A 120 -30.91 -15.46 30.70
CA SER A 120 -31.25 -15.37 29.25
C SER A 120 -32.71 -14.88 29.07
N SER A 121 -33.07 -14.28 27.91
CA SER A 121 -34.47 -14.10 27.38
C SER A 121 -35.45 -13.21 28.21
N GLU A 122 -36.56 -12.63 27.71
CA GLU A 122 -37.19 -12.57 26.37
C GLU A 122 -38.17 -11.37 26.20
N LEU A 123 -38.69 -11.18 24.96
CA LEU A 123 -39.94 -10.50 24.54
C LEU A 123 -40.14 -8.94 24.61
N MET A 124 -40.15 -8.35 23.40
CA MET A 124 -41.09 -7.34 22.84
C MET A 124 -41.55 -6.10 23.65
N GLN A 125 -41.14 -4.92 23.18
CA GLN A 125 -42.07 -3.82 22.84
C GLN A 125 -41.48 -2.88 21.77
N VAL A 126 -42.27 -1.92 21.26
CA VAL A 126 -42.01 -1.19 20.00
C VAL A 126 -41.66 0.28 20.26
N GLU A 127 -40.43 0.69 19.94
CA GLU A 127 -39.97 2.09 19.93
C GLU A 127 -39.06 2.36 18.71
N ASP A 128 -39.56 2.09 17.51
CA ASP A 128 -38.86 2.32 16.25
C ASP A 128 -39.22 3.71 15.66
N GLU A 129 -38.39 4.71 15.97
CA GLU A 129 -38.17 5.93 15.17
C GLU A 129 -37.01 6.76 15.76
N MET A 130 -36.91 6.83 17.09
CA MET A 130 -35.95 7.69 17.79
C MET A 130 -34.50 7.17 17.75
N GLN A 131 -34.29 5.85 17.78
CA GLN A 131 -32.94 5.24 17.75
C GLN A 131 -32.20 5.46 16.42
N VAL A 132 -32.92 5.69 15.31
CA VAL A 132 -32.32 5.89 13.98
C VAL A 132 -31.53 7.19 13.92
N ALA A 133 -31.99 8.24 14.61
CA ALA A 133 -31.27 9.51 14.71
C ALA A 133 -29.98 9.37 15.54
N GLU A 134 -30.07 8.72 16.70
CA GLU A 134 -28.96 8.60 17.64
C GLU A 134 -27.84 7.68 17.13
N ALA A 135 -28.18 6.60 16.42
CA ALA A 135 -27.22 5.72 15.75
C ALA A 135 -26.37 6.45 14.69
N VAL A 136 -26.94 7.44 14.00
CA VAL A 136 -26.24 8.29 13.01
C VAL A 136 -25.28 9.28 13.70
N GLN A 137 -25.60 9.74 14.93
CA GLN A 137 -24.71 10.62 15.69
C GLN A 137 -23.57 9.86 16.38
N ILE A 138 -23.80 8.66 16.90
CA ILE A 138 -22.73 7.84 17.52
C ILE A 138 -21.70 7.39 16.46
N THR A 139 -22.13 7.04 15.25
CA THR A 139 -21.20 6.72 14.14
C THR A 139 -20.42 7.93 13.62
N ALA A 140 -20.87 9.17 13.89
CA ALA A 140 -20.13 10.38 13.54
C ALA A 140 -19.01 10.74 14.53
N GLN A 141 -19.03 10.23 15.77
CA GLN A 141 -18.05 10.58 16.81
C GLN A 141 -16.90 9.58 16.94
N ASN A 142 -17.11 8.28 16.67
CA ASN A 142 -16.05 7.27 16.65
C ASN A 142 -15.33 7.18 15.29
N SER A 143 -14.87 8.33 14.77
CA SER A 143 -14.13 8.44 13.50
C SER A 143 -12.67 8.82 13.74
N GLU A 144 -11.89 7.90 14.33
CA GLU A 144 -10.43 8.06 14.43
C GLU A 144 -9.78 7.98 13.03
N ASP A 145 -9.00 9.02 12.71
CA ASP A 145 -8.01 9.12 11.63
C ASP A 145 -8.39 8.67 10.21
N ILE A 146 -9.61 9.01 9.77
CA ILE A 146 -9.90 9.17 8.33
C ILE A 146 -9.53 10.60 7.89
N VAL A 147 -8.24 10.85 7.68
CA VAL A 147 -7.71 12.08 7.05
C VAL A 147 -7.94 12.04 5.53
N ILE A 148 -9.20 11.97 5.12
CA ILE A 148 -9.59 12.24 3.73
C ILE A 148 -9.43 13.74 3.50
N ASN A 149 -8.40 14.10 2.72
CA ASN A 149 -8.11 15.47 2.35
C ASN A 149 -9.32 16.09 1.61
N ARG A 150 -10.06 16.94 2.32
CA ARG A 150 -11.38 17.45 1.89
C ARG A 150 -11.33 18.28 0.61
N PHE A 151 -10.14 18.71 0.17
CA PHE A 151 -9.93 19.57 -0.99
C PHE A 151 -9.51 18.82 -2.27
N THR A 152 -9.19 17.52 -2.21
CA THR A 152 -8.82 16.72 -3.40
C THR A 152 -10.01 16.00 -4.05
N GLN A 153 -11.15 16.68 -4.20
CA GLN A 153 -12.37 16.12 -4.85
C GLN A 153 -12.29 16.07 -6.40
N THR A 154 -11.17 15.61 -6.95
CA THR A 154 -11.07 15.20 -8.38
C THR A 154 -10.37 13.85 -8.50
N ASP A 155 -11.03 12.86 -7.90
CA ASP A 155 -10.68 11.43 -7.90
C ASP A 155 -10.71 10.79 -9.33
N GLU A 156 -10.86 11.60 -10.38
CA GLU A 156 -11.03 11.17 -11.78
C GLU A 156 -9.73 11.12 -12.60
N TYR A 157 -8.66 11.80 -12.18
CA TYR A 157 -7.40 11.93 -12.96
C TYR A 157 -6.54 10.65 -13.10
N PHE A 158 -7.00 9.49 -12.64
CA PHE A 158 -6.29 8.23 -12.85
C PHE A 158 -6.50 7.70 -14.28
N PRO A 159 -5.47 7.09 -14.91
CA PRO A 159 -5.52 6.61 -16.31
C PRO A 159 -6.54 5.49 -16.57
N VAL A 160 -7.15 4.92 -15.52
CA VAL A 160 -8.35 4.10 -15.59
C VAL A 160 -9.35 4.56 -14.52
N THR A 161 -10.53 5.00 -14.96
CA THR A 161 -11.60 5.46 -14.05
C THR A 161 -12.25 4.32 -13.27
N ARG A 162 -12.86 4.63 -12.11
CA ARG A 162 -13.66 3.67 -11.34
C ARG A 162 -14.77 3.00 -12.17
N ARG A 163 -15.30 3.67 -13.20
CA ARG A 163 -16.30 3.10 -14.13
C ARG A 163 -15.69 2.08 -15.09
N GLN A 164 -14.54 2.41 -15.70
CA GLN A 164 -13.83 1.51 -16.63
C GLN A 164 -13.33 0.26 -15.90
N MET A 165 -12.69 0.39 -14.73
CA MET A 165 -12.28 -0.77 -13.91
C MET A 165 -13.46 -1.72 -13.67
N LYS A 166 -14.59 -1.19 -13.17
CA LYS A 166 -15.84 -1.95 -12.98
C LYS A 166 -16.37 -2.57 -14.28
N GLN A 167 -16.12 -1.99 -15.45
CA GLN A 167 -16.56 -2.55 -16.73
C GLN A 167 -15.69 -3.74 -17.15
N SER A 168 -14.37 -3.64 -17.11
CA SER A 168 -13.48 -4.73 -17.50
C SER A 168 -13.52 -5.90 -16.49
N TRP A 169 -13.73 -5.63 -15.20
CA TRP A 169 -14.07 -6.69 -14.23
C TRP A 169 -15.38 -7.43 -14.57
N ARG A 170 -16.39 -6.75 -15.16
CA ARG A 170 -17.59 -7.42 -15.68
C ARG A 170 -17.30 -8.22 -16.95
N HIS A 171 -16.33 -7.79 -17.76
CA HIS A 171 -15.88 -8.52 -18.94
C HIS A 171 -15.14 -9.82 -18.59
N LEU A 172 -14.35 -9.83 -17.51
CA LEU A 172 -13.65 -11.01 -17.00
C LEU A 172 -14.58 -12.19 -16.65
N ARG A 173 -15.86 -11.92 -16.39
CA ARG A 173 -16.84 -12.92 -15.92
C ARG A 173 -16.98 -14.12 -16.86
N ARG A 174 -16.87 -15.32 -16.28
CA ARG A 174 -17.14 -16.63 -16.87
C ARG A 174 -18.39 -17.23 -16.21
N PHE A 175 -19.53 -17.15 -16.90
CA PHE A 175 -20.79 -17.77 -16.47
C PHE A 175 -20.90 -19.20 -17.01
N ILE A 176 -21.28 -20.15 -16.17
CA ILE A 176 -21.61 -21.53 -16.57
C ILE A 176 -22.96 -21.94 -15.99
N ARG A 177 -23.71 -22.79 -16.68
CA ARG A 177 -24.91 -23.45 -16.11
C ARG A 177 -24.44 -24.60 -15.21
N GLN A 178 -24.77 -24.58 -13.92
CA GLN A 178 -24.50 -25.69 -12.99
C GLN A 178 -25.55 -25.73 -11.86
N GLY A 179 -25.92 -26.95 -11.43
CA GLY A 179 -26.81 -27.18 -10.30
C GLY A 179 -28.09 -27.90 -10.71
N LEU A 180 -29.12 -27.79 -9.87
CA LEU A 180 -30.47 -28.26 -10.21
C LEU A 180 -31.04 -27.47 -11.39
N ARG A 181 -31.89 -28.13 -12.19
CA ARG A 181 -32.63 -27.53 -13.30
C ARG A 181 -33.76 -26.66 -12.74
N THR A 182 -33.60 -25.33 -12.79
CA THR A 182 -34.50 -24.37 -12.13
C THR A 182 -34.77 -23.10 -12.92
N GLU A 183 -34.00 -22.80 -13.99
CA GLU A 183 -34.34 -21.76 -14.95
C GLU A 183 -35.16 -22.40 -16.10
N LEU A 184 -36.17 -21.69 -16.60
CA LEU A 184 -36.93 -22.10 -17.79
C LEU A 184 -36.09 -21.89 -19.05
N ASP A 185 -35.95 -22.93 -19.89
CA ASP A 185 -35.40 -22.77 -21.23
C ASP A 185 -36.54 -22.57 -22.23
N ILE A 186 -36.79 -21.30 -22.55
CA ILE A 186 -37.96 -20.86 -23.31
C ILE A 186 -37.93 -21.43 -24.74
N GLU A 187 -36.76 -21.43 -25.39
CA GLU A 187 -36.58 -21.88 -26.77
C GLU A 187 -36.89 -23.39 -26.88
N ALA A 188 -36.26 -24.22 -26.04
CA ALA A 188 -36.51 -25.66 -26.02
C ALA A 188 -37.95 -26.02 -25.58
N THR A 189 -38.56 -25.22 -24.70
CA THR A 189 -39.98 -25.42 -24.32
C THR A 189 -40.93 -25.10 -25.47
N ILE A 190 -40.70 -24.01 -26.21
CA ILE A 190 -41.50 -23.67 -27.39
C ILE A 190 -41.34 -24.73 -28.48
N GLU A 191 -40.13 -25.24 -28.71
CA GLU A 191 -39.90 -26.32 -29.67
C GLU A 191 -40.65 -27.61 -29.28
N GLN A 192 -40.55 -28.04 -28.01
CA GLN A 192 -41.28 -29.21 -27.50
C GLN A 192 -42.81 -29.05 -27.66
N VAL A 193 -43.36 -27.88 -27.33
CA VAL A 193 -44.80 -27.60 -27.49
C VAL A 193 -45.20 -27.58 -28.96
N GLY A 194 -44.36 -27.02 -29.85
CA GLY A 194 -44.59 -27.01 -31.28
C GLY A 194 -44.59 -28.41 -31.92
N GLN A 195 -43.79 -29.34 -31.39
CA GLN A 195 -43.75 -30.73 -31.84
C GLN A 195 -44.90 -31.58 -31.28
N LEU A 196 -45.30 -31.37 -30.02
CA LEU A 196 -46.32 -32.19 -29.34
C LEU A 196 -47.75 -31.62 -29.44
N GLY A 197 -47.91 -30.36 -29.79
CA GLY A 197 -49.21 -29.64 -29.79
C GLY A 197 -49.75 -29.29 -28.40
N ILE A 198 -49.10 -29.78 -27.33
CA ILE A 198 -49.48 -29.55 -25.92
C ILE A 198 -48.25 -29.31 -25.04
N LEU A 199 -48.41 -28.49 -23.99
CA LEU A 199 -47.41 -28.33 -22.93
C LEU A 199 -47.69 -29.35 -21.82
N LEU A 200 -46.86 -30.40 -21.75
CA LEU A 200 -46.88 -31.37 -20.65
C LEU A 200 -46.06 -30.85 -19.47
N GLU A 201 -44.78 -30.57 -19.71
CA GLU A 201 -43.83 -30.02 -18.72
C GLU A 201 -42.92 -28.99 -19.40
N PRO A 202 -42.47 -27.94 -18.70
CA PRO A 202 -41.48 -27.00 -19.21
C PRO A 202 -40.06 -27.60 -19.24
N VAL A 203 -39.27 -27.26 -20.27
CA VAL A 203 -37.85 -27.63 -20.31
C VAL A 203 -37.07 -26.79 -19.31
N LEU A 204 -36.64 -27.41 -18.21
CA LEU A 204 -35.83 -26.74 -17.17
C LEU A 204 -34.33 -26.99 -17.36
N VAL A 205 -33.52 -25.97 -17.05
CA VAL A 205 -32.06 -25.96 -17.21
C VAL A 205 -31.36 -25.40 -15.97
N PRO A 206 -30.09 -25.76 -15.72
CA PRO A 206 -29.39 -25.29 -14.52
C PRO A 206 -29.07 -23.80 -14.58
N ARG A 207 -29.18 -23.13 -13.44
CA ARG A 207 -28.91 -21.69 -13.30
C ARG A 207 -27.51 -21.29 -13.74
N ARG A 208 -27.38 -20.15 -14.43
CA ARG A 208 -26.07 -19.55 -14.77
C ARG A 208 -25.40 -18.93 -13.54
N ILE A 209 -24.32 -19.54 -13.06
CA ILE A 209 -23.46 -19.05 -11.97
C ILE A 209 -22.13 -18.49 -12.51
N ASN A 210 -21.57 -17.48 -11.85
CA ASN A 210 -20.27 -16.91 -12.19
C ASN A 210 -19.16 -17.67 -11.46
N LYS A 211 -18.30 -18.40 -12.19
CA LYS A 211 -17.16 -19.16 -11.64
C LYS A 211 -15.81 -18.45 -11.76
N THR A 212 -15.82 -17.13 -11.91
CA THR A 212 -14.58 -16.35 -12.00
C THR A 212 -13.96 -16.18 -10.62
N GLU A 213 -12.84 -16.84 -10.38
CA GLU A 213 -11.97 -16.60 -9.23
C GLU A 213 -10.84 -15.68 -9.65
N LEU A 214 -10.76 -14.48 -9.08
CA LEU A 214 -9.64 -13.55 -9.29
C LEU A 214 -8.78 -13.50 -8.02
N PHE A 215 -7.47 -13.63 -8.22
CA PHE A 215 -6.44 -13.37 -7.23
C PHE A 215 -5.67 -12.12 -7.67
N LEU A 216 -5.77 -11.03 -6.90
CA LEU A 216 -5.10 -9.77 -7.19
C LEU A 216 -3.94 -9.57 -6.21
N LEU A 217 -2.72 -9.67 -6.73
CA LEU A 217 -1.45 -9.51 -6.02
C LEU A 217 -0.97 -8.06 -6.19
N ILE A 218 -0.73 -7.34 -5.09
CA ILE A 218 -0.39 -5.91 -5.08
C ILE A 218 0.95 -5.71 -4.35
N ASP A 219 1.94 -5.11 -5.02
CA ASP A 219 3.11 -4.57 -4.33
C ASP A 219 2.72 -3.26 -3.63
N HIS A 220 2.99 -3.19 -2.33
CA HIS A 220 2.49 -2.12 -1.46
C HIS A 220 3.62 -1.28 -0.82
N ARG A 221 4.90 -1.47 -1.17
CA ARG A 221 6.00 -0.73 -0.50
C ARG A 221 7.07 -0.17 -1.43
N GLY A 222 7.87 0.77 -0.90
CA GLY A 222 8.97 1.39 -1.62
C GLY A 222 8.50 2.27 -2.78
N SER A 223 8.82 1.89 -4.01
CA SER A 223 8.44 2.67 -5.20
C SER A 223 6.95 2.63 -5.53
N MET A 224 6.18 1.78 -4.85
CA MET A 224 4.73 1.67 -5.04
C MET A 224 3.90 2.72 -4.27
N THR A 225 4.49 3.48 -3.35
CA THR A 225 3.77 4.46 -2.53
C THR A 225 2.96 5.49 -3.35
N PRO A 226 3.47 6.09 -4.44
CA PRO A 226 2.67 7.00 -5.29
C PRO A 226 1.44 6.35 -5.94
N PHE A 227 1.38 5.01 -5.99
CA PHE A 227 0.33 4.24 -6.64
C PHE A 227 -0.62 3.57 -5.64
N HIS A 228 -0.52 3.84 -4.34
CA HIS A 228 -1.41 3.29 -3.30
C HIS A 228 -2.89 3.59 -3.54
N ALA A 229 -3.24 4.83 -3.87
CA ALA A 229 -4.63 5.20 -4.16
C ALA A 229 -5.18 4.49 -5.43
N LEU A 230 -4.31 4.20 -6.39
CA LEU A 230 -4.63 3.43 -7.60
C LEU A 230 -4.82 1.93 -7.27
N SER A 231 -3.97 1.34 -6.42
CA SER A 231 -4.05 -0.07 -6.04
C SER A 231 -5.22 -0.36 -5.09
N GLN A 232 -5.51 0.55 -4.14
CA GLN A 232 -6.71 0.49 -3.31
C GLN A 232 -7.98 0.49 -4.17
N ARG A 233 -8.08 1.44 -5.12
CA ARG A 233 -9.20 1.52 -6.07
C ARG A 233 -9.33 0.25 -6.93
N LEU A 234 -8.20 -0.34 -7.34
CA LEU A 234 -8.17 -1.58 -8.09
C LEU A 234 -8.78 -2.73 -7.27
N ALA A 235 -8.37 -2.89 -6.01
CA ALA A 235 -8.92 -3.87 -5.08
C ALA A 235 -10.42 -3.63 -4.76
N GLU A 236 -10.80 -2.39 -4.41
CA GLU A 236 -12.19 -1.99 -4.14
C GLU A 236 -13.12 -2.33 -5.32
N THR A 237 -12.70 -2.01 -6.53
CA THR A 237 -13.51 -2.24 -7.74
C THR A 237 -13.55 -3.71 -8.12
N ALA A 238 -12.49 -4.49 -7.88
CA ALA A 238 -12.48 -5.94 -8.10
C ALA A 238 -13.48 -6.64 -7.18
N VAL A 239 -13.42 -6.37 -5.87
CA VAL A 239 -14.27 -6.99 -4.85
C VAL A 239 -15.72 -6.51 -4.96
N ARG A 240 -15.97 -5.20 -4.78
CA ARG A 240 -17.34 -4.65 -4.66
C ARG A 240 -17.97 -4.33 -6.01
N GLY A 241 -17.16 -4.05 -7.03
CA GLY A 241 -17.61 -3.51 -8.32
C GLY A 241 -17.82 -4.55 -9.43
N GLY A 242 -16.93 -5.54 -9.52
CA GLY A 242 -16.95 -6.55 -10.59
C GLY A 242 -18.11 -7.53 -10.50
N ARG A 243 -18.58 -7.85 -9.29
CA ARG A 243 -19.41 -9.04 -8.97
C ARG A 243 -18.82 -10.30 -9.63
N LEU A 244 -17.55 -10.55 -9.32
CA LEU A 244 -16.84 -11.79 -9.66
C LEU A 244 -17.40 -12.96 -8.83
N GLY A 245 -17.03 -14.21 -9.13
CA GLY A 245 -17.45 -15.37 -8.34
C GLY A 245 -16.71 -15.42 -7.00
N LYS A 246 -15.40 -15.19 -7.04
CA LYS A 246 -14.53 -14.88 -5.89
C LYS A 246 -13.53 -13.81 -6.31
N ALA A 247 -13.19 -12.89 -5.41
CA ALA A 247 -12.09 -11.95 -5.58
C ALA A 247 -11.30 -11.94 -4.27
N SER A 248 -10.03 -12.34 -4.32
CA SER A 248 -9.12 -12.36 -3.17
C SER A 248 -7.94 -11.44 -3.42
N ILE A 249 -7.70 -10.53 -2.48
CA ILE A 249 -6.64 -9.54 -2.53
C ILE A 249 -5.47 -10.02 -1.68
N TYR A 250 -4.26 -9.81 -2.18
CA TYR A 250 -3.01 -10.16 -1.53
C TYR A 250 -1.97 -9.06 -1.74
N TYR A 251 -1.16 -8.80 -0.72
CA TYR A 251 -0.11 -7.79 -0.73
C TYR A 251 1.28 -8.43 -0.59
N PHE A 252 2.28 -7.82 -1.24
CA PHE A 252 3.68 -8.22 -1.17
C PHE A 252 4.61 -6.98 -1.24
N HIS A 253 5.93 -7.21 -1.33
CA HIS A 253 6.89 -6.16 -1.65
C HIS A 253 7.99 -6.65 -2.59
N ASN A 254 8.16 -5.98 -3.74
CA ASN A 254 9.07 -6.31 -4.86
C ASN A 254 8.80 -7.66 -5.55
N CYS A 255 8.75 -8.76 -4.79
CA CYS A 255 8.39 -10.10 -5.24
C CYS A 255 7.80 -10.91 -4.07
N PRO A 256 6.79 -11.77 -4.28
CA PRO A 256 6.43 -12.79 -3.31
C PRO A 256 7.58 -13.80 -3.15
N THR A 257 7.96 -14.10 -1.90
CA THR A 257 9.03 -15.07 -1.59
C THR A 257 8.50 -16.16 -0.65
N ASN A 258 8.38 -15.84 0.64
CA ASN A 258 7.92 -16.77 1.67
C ASN A 258 6.42 -16.58 1.97
N TYR A 259 5.96 -15.33 1.95
CA TYR A 259 4.61 -14.94 2.39
C TYR A 259 3.93 -13.96 1.42
N LEU A 260 2.61 -14.04 1.42
CA LEU A 260 1.67 -13.05 0.93
C LEU A 260 0.76 -12.61 2.08
N TYR A 261 0.27 -11.38 2.04
CA TYR A 261 -0.51 -10.82 3.15
C TYR A 261 -1.93 -10.46 2.70
N HIS A 262 -2.96 -10.74 3.49
CA HIS A 262 -4.34 -10.35 3.15
C HIS A 262 -4.60 -8.84 3.33
N ASP A 263 -3.73 -8.17 4.08
CA ASP A 263 -3.84 -6.80 4.56
C ASP A 263 -2.60 -5.95 4.21
N GLN A 264 -2.75 -4.63 4.31
CA GLN A 264 -1.70 -3.66 3.94
C GLN A 264 -0.64 -3.47 5.03
N THR A 265 -0.97 -3.67 6.31
CA THR A 265 -0.01 -3.57 7.42
C THR A 265 0.91 -4.79 7.51
N ARG A 266 0.52 -5.89 6.84
CA ARG A 266 1.18 -7.20 6.71
C ARG A 266 1.13 -8.05 7.98
N GLN A 267 -0.02 -8.05 8.65
CA GLN A 267 -0.28 -8.83 9.86
C GLN A 267 -0.85 -10.23 9.57
N GLN A 268 -1.65 -10.38 8.50
CA GLN A 268 -2.33 -11.63 8.14
C GLN A 268 -1.57 -12.35 7.02
N ALA A 269 -0.49 -13.03 7.39
CA ALA A 269 0.38 -13.76 6.47
C ALA A 269 -0.19 -15.14 6.07
N GLN A 270 -0.15 -15.46 4.78
CA GLN A 270 -0.30 -16.81 4.21
C GLN A 270 1.02 -17.19 3.52
N THR A 271 1.47 -18.44 3.58
CA THR A 271 2.69 -18.83 2.84
C THR A 271 2.44 -18.82 1.32
N VAL A 272 3.49 -18.57 0.53
CA VAL A 272 3.41 -18.69 -0.94
C VAL A 272 3.01 -20.12 -1.35
N THR A 273 3.44 -21.15 -0.62
CA THR A 273 3.06 -22.55 -0.86
C THR A 273 1.56 -22.77 -0.70
N ASP A 274 0.95 -22.29 0.40
CA ASP A 274 -0.48 -22.41 0.64
C ASP A 274 -1.29 -21.59 -0.37
N PHE A 275 -0.77 -20.41 -0.74
CA PHE A 275 -1.36 -19.58 -1.78
C PHE A 275 -1.37 -20.31 -3.13
N LEU A 276 -0.29 -20.98 -3.52
CA LEU A 276 -0.21 -21.77 -4.76
C LEU A 276 -1.09 -23.03 -4.70
N ALA A 277 -1.29 -23.62 -3.51
CA ALA A 277 -2.10 -24.82 -3.33
C ALA A 277 -3.61 -24.60 -3.49
N GLN A 278 -4.13 -23.40 -3.17
CA GLN A 278 -5.55 -23.05 -3.38
C GLN A 278 -5.90 -22.67 -4.83
N LEU A 279 -4.90 -22.43 -5.70
CA LEU A 279 -5.13 -22.01 -7.08
C LEU A 279 -5.68 -23.17 -7.94
N ARG A 280 -6.56 -22.82 -8.89
CA ARG A 280 -7.20 -23.76 -9.82
C ARG A 280 -6.88 -23.37 -11.25
N GLU A 281 -6.93 -24.32 -12.16
CA GLU A 281 -6.65 -24.11 -13.60
C GLU A 281 -7.41 -22.92 -14.23
N HIS A 282 -8.62 -22.65 -13.73
CA HIS A 282 -9.52 -21.58 -14.19
C HIS A 282 -9.47 -20.30 -13.35
N SER A 283 -8.67 -20.26 -12.27
CA SER A 283 -8.41 -19.04 -11.51
C SER A 283 -7.60 -18.06 -12.37
N ALA A 284 -7.93 -16.77 -12.28
CA ALA A 284 -7.20 -15.68 -12.92
C ALA A 284 -6.30 -15.00 -11.88
N VAL A 285 -5.03 -14.79 -12.21
CA VAL A 285 -4.06 -14.15 -11.31
C VAL A 285 -3.53 -12.86 -11.96
N LEU A 286 -3.77 -11.74 -11.29
CA LEU A 286 -3.36 -10.42 -11.73
C LEU A 286 -2.35 -9.85 -10.75
N ILE A 287 -1.18 -9.44 -11.25
CA ILE A 287 -0.13 -8.80 -10.45
C ILE A 287 -0.15 -7.29 -10.73
N PHE A 288 0.03 -6.46 -9.70
CA PHE A 288 0.14 -5.01 -9.79
C PHE A 288 1.40 -4.54 -9.06
N SER A 289 2.43 -4.15 -9.82
CA SER A 289 3.75 -3.72 -9.30
C SER A 289 4.54 -2.97 -10.38
N ASP A 290 5.47 -2.10 -9.96
CA ASP A 290 6.36 -1.34 -10.85
C ASP A 290 7.39 -2.20 -11.59
N GLY A 291 7.66 -3.44 -11.11
CA GLY A 291 8.74 -4.29 -11.61
C GLY A 291 10.16 -3.70 -11.43
N GLY A 292 10.29 -2.54 -10.78
CA GLY A 292 11.51 -1.70 -10.73
C GLY A 292 11.47 -0.44 -11.61
N ALA A 293 10.53 -0.31 -12.56
CA ALA A 293 10.47 0.80 -13.53
C ALA A 293 10.31 2.20 -12.89
N ALA A 294 9.66 2.28 -11.73
CA ALA A 294 9.49 3.55 -11.03
C ALA A 294 10.81 4.04 -10.40
N ARG A 295 11.74 3.11 -10.04
CA ARG A 295 13.09 3.43 -9.55
C ARG A 295 14.10 3.67 -10.67
N GLY A 296 13.88 3.13 -11.87
CA GLY A 296 14.79 3.31 -13.01
C GLY A 296 16.10 2.52 -12.87
N GLY A 297 16.06 1.28 -12.36
CA GLY A 297 17.27 0.48 -12.16
C GLY A 297 17.05 -1.03 -12.26
N PHE A 298 18.15 -1.76 -12.45
CA PHE A 298 18.18 -3.21 -12.61
C PHE A 298 18.60 -3.92 -11.31
N SER A 299 17.89 -5.00 -10.96
CA SER A 299 18.15 -5.86 -9.81
C SER A 299 18.04 -7.33 -10.24
N VAL A 300 19.18 -8.03 -10.26
CA VAL A 300 19.27 -9.47 -10.60
C VAL A 300 18.45 -10.30 -9.60
N GLU A 301 18.60 -10.02 -8.30
CA GLU A 301 17.85 -10.69 -7.23
C GLU A 301 16.33 -10.58 -7.43
N ARG A 302 15.81 -9.37 -7.73
CA ARG A 302 14.38 -9.17 -8.03
C ARG A 302 13.94 -10.01 -9.22
N LEU A 303 14.74 -10.03 -10.30
CA LEU A 303 14.41 -10.79 -11.51
C LEU A 303 14.38 -12.30 -11.22
N GLU A 304 15.40 -12.83 -10.56
CA GLU A 304 15.48 -14.25 -10.19
C GLU A 304 14.32 -14.69 -9.30
N LEU A 305 14.00 -13.92 -8.24
CA LEU A 305 12.88 -14.24 -7.36
C LEU A 305 11.55 -14.17 -8.12
N THR A 306 11.39 -13.18 -9.00
CA THR A 306 10.17 -13.00 -9.80
C THR A 306 10.00 -14.13 -10.80
N ASP A 307 11.06 -14.59 -11.48
CA ASP A 307 10.97 -15.74 -12.38
C ASP A 307 10.67 -17.05 -11.63
N LYS A 308 11.32 -17.29 -10.48
CA LYS A 308 11.04 -18.44 -9.60
C LYS A 308 9.55 -18.47 -9.19
N PHE A 309 9.01 -17.33 -8.74
CA PHE A 309 7.59 -17.22 -8.40
C PHE A 309 6.67 -17.39 -9.61
N LEU A 310 6.94 -16.71 -10.73
CA LEU A 310 6.13 -16.81 -11.96
C LEU A 310 6.14 -18.22 -12.53
N THR A 311 7.26 -18.94 -12.46
CA THR A 311 7.39 -20.33 -12.90
C THR A 311 6.56 -21.28 -12.03
N GLN A 312 6.61 -21.14 -10.70
CA GLN A 312 5.72 -21.88 -9.79
C GLN A 312 4.23 -21.54 -10.02
N LEU A 313 3.92 -20.28 -10.31
CA LEU A 313 2.56 -19.81 -10.57
C LEU A 313 1.97 -20.41 -11.86
N LYS A 314 2.74 -20.39 -12.96
CA LYS A 314 2.36 -20.97 -14.27
C LYS A 314 2.10 -22.48 -14.23
N GLN A 315 2.66 -23.20 -13.26
CA GLN A 315 2.36 -24.62 -13.03
C GLN A 315 0.96 -24.86 -12.45
N ARG A 316 0.31 -23.83 -11.89
CA ARG A 316 -1.01 -23.93 -11.22
C ARG A 316 -2.13 -23.24 -12.00
N VAL A 317 -1.84 -22.11 -12.66
CA VAL A 317 -2.82 -21.30 -13.39
C VAL A 317 -2.41 -21.06 -14.84
N ARG A 318 -3.38 -21.15 -15.77
CA ARG A 318 -3.15 -20.78 -17.18
C ARG A 318 -3.28 -19.29 -17.46
N TYR A 319 -3.82 -18.52 -16.52
CA TYR A 319 -4.25 -17.14 -16.72
C TYR A 319 -3.53 -16.19 -15.76
N VAL A 320 -2.37 -15.69 -16.19
CA VAL A 320 -1.56 -14.71 -15.46
C VAL A 320 -1.37 -13.45 -16.32
N ALA A 321 -1.55 -12.28 -15.72
CA ALA A 321 -1.21 -10.99 -16.32
C ALA A 321 -0.61 -10.05 -15.27
N TRP A 322 0.16 -9.06 -15.71
CA TRP A 322 0.78 -8.05 -14.86
C TRP A 322 0.35 -6.65 -15.32
N LEU A 323 0.07 -5.76 -14.37
CA LEU A 323 -0.24 -4.35 -14.58
C LEU A 323 0.84 -3.48 -13.93
N ASN A 324 1.56 -2.73 -14.73
CA ASN A 324 2.60 -1.82 -14.29
C ASN A 324 2.05 -0.39 -14.26
N PRO A 325 2.08 0.33 -13.11
CA PRO A 325 1.65 1.73 -13.06
C PRO A 325 2.55 2.68 -13.88
N MET A 326 3.74 2.24 -14.31
CA MET A 326 4.63 2.98 -15.19
C MET A 326 4.30 2.74 -16.67
N SER A 327 4.44 3.78 -17.51
CA SER A 327 4.38 3.65 -18.97
C SER A 327 5.45 2.67 -19.50
N THR A 328 5.19 2.05 -20.65
CA THR A 328 6.12 1.08 -21.27
C THR A 328 7.51 1.65 -21.52
N GLU A 329 7.60 2.93 -21.90
CA GLU A 329 8.84 3.70 -22.08
C GLU A 329 9.75 3.67 -20.85
N ARG A 330 9.17 3.60 -19.66
CA ARG A 330 9.89 3.61 -18.37
C ARG A 330 10.38 2.22 -17.93
N TRP A 331 10.10 1.17 -18.69
CA TRP A 331 10.54 -0.19 -18.36
C TRP A 331 11.95 -0.49 -18.87
N PHE A 332 12.37 0.17 -19.96
CA PHE A 332 13.67 -0.02 -20.63
C PHE A 332 14.86 0.16 -19.67
N ASP A 333 15.90 -0.68 -19.82
CA ASP A 333 17.07 -0.76 -18.94
C ASP A 333 16.76 -1.05 -17.44
N THR A 334 15.53 -1.48 -17.11
CA THR A 334 15.13 -1.88 -15.75
C THR A 334 14.69 -3.33 -15.67
N THR A 335 14.62 -3.89 -14.45
CA THR A 335 14.07 -5.24 -14.22
C THR A 335 12.64 -5.42 -14.73
N ALA A 336 11.88 -4.33 -14.93
CA ALA A 336 10.55 -4.41 -15.50
C ALA A 336 10.56 -4.90 -16.96
N GLU A 337 11.59 -4.59 -17.75
CA GLU A 337 11.68 -5.08 -19.14
C GLU A 337 11.81 -6.61 -19.19
N GLU A 338 12.70 -7.20 -18.38
CA GLU A 338 12.86 -8.65 -18.33
C GLU A 338 11.59 -9.33 -17.76
N ILE A 339 10.93 -8.72 -16.76
CA ILE A 339 9.62 -9.20 -16.29
C ILE A 339 8.57 -9.16 -17.42
N ALA A 340 8.56 -8.12 -18.27
CA ALA A 340 7.65 -8.03 -19.41
C ALA A 340 7.85 -9.15 -20.46
N ARG A 341 9.06 -9.72 -20.54
CA ARG A 341 9.34 -10.88 -21.39
C ARG A 341 8.80 -12.18 -20.76
N LEU A 342 8.89 -12.31 -19.43
CA LEU A 342 8.46 -13.49 -18.66
C LEU A 342 6.94 -13.65 -18.52
N VAL A 343 6.17 -12.56 -18.43
CA VAL A 343 4.72 -12.57 -18.16
C VAL A 343 4.02 -11.46 -18.95
N PRO A 344 2.76 -11.65 -19.44
CA PRO A 344 2.03 -10.61 -20.15
C PRO A 344 1.82 -9.36 -19.29
N MET A 345 2.73 -8.39 -19.43
CA MET A 345 2.73 -7.14 -18.69
C MET A 345 2.19 -5.99 -19.55
N PHE A 346 1.32 -5.19 -18.94
CA PHE A 346 0.70 -4.04 -19.57
C PHE A 346 0.84 -2.82 -18.66
N GLU A 347 1.06 -1.65 -19.26
CA GLU A 347 0.90 -0.38 -18.55
C GLU A 347 -0.54 -0.20 -18.03
N VAL A 348 -0.72 0.56 -16.96
CA VAL A 348 -2.05 0.91 -16.43
C VAL A 348 -2.66 2.07 -17.22
N SER A 349 -2.96 1.80 -18.50
CA SER A 349 -3.86 2.60 -19.32
C SER A 349 -5.17 1.84 -19.54
N ARG A 350 -6.23 2.50 -20.04
CA ARG A 350 -7.48 1.81 -20.39
C ARG A 350 -7.23 0.61 -21.33
N GLN A 351 -6.37 0.78 -22.33
CA GLN A 351 -6.05 -0.27 -23.30
C GLN A 351 -5.19 -1.38 -22.71
N GLY A 352 -4.20 -1.05 -21.86
CA GLY A 352 -3.44 -2.04 -21.12
C GLY A 352 -4.31 -2.86 -20.16
N PHE A 353 -5.26 -2.19 -19.48
CA PHE A 353 -6.20 -2.83 -18.57
C PHE A 353 -7.17 -3.78 -19.30
N ASP A 354 -7.79 -3.35 -20.40
CA ASP A 354 -8.69 -4.20 -21.19
C ASP A 354 -7.91 -5.40 -21.79
N ARG A 355 -6.67 -5.21 -22.29
CA ARG A 355 -5.79 -6.32 -22.75
C ARG A 355 -5.42 -7.30 -21.64
N ALA A 356 -5.11 -6.81 -20.43
CA ALA A 356 -4.86 -7.67 -19.27
C ALA A 356 -6.07 -8.55 -18.95
N ILE A 357 -7.30 -8.01 -19.03
CA ILE A 357 -8.51 -8.81 -18.89
C ILE A 357 -8.64 -9.87 -19.98
N ASP A 358 -8.39 -9.55 -21.26
CA ASP A 358 -8.50 -10.56 -22.34
C ASP A 358 -7.45 -11.68 -22.21
N VAL A 359 -6.23 -11.40 -21.74
CA VAL A 359 -5.26 -12.44 -21.32
C VAL A 359 -5.86 -13.29 -20.20
N LEU A 360 -6.43 -12.68 -19.15
CA LEU A 360 -7.08 -13.39 -18.05
C LEU A 360 -8.39 -14.11 -18.44
N ARG A 361 -8.91 -13.90 -19.66
CA ARG A 361 -9.99 -14.68 -20.27
C ARG A 361 -9.51 -15.81 -21.18
N GLY A 362 -8.21 -15.88 -21.48
CA GLY A 362 -7.66 -16.82 -22.47
C GLY A 362 -7.86 -16.40 -23.92
N ARG A 363 -8.03 -15.10 -24.17
CA ARG A 363 -8.22 -14.52 -25.52
C ARG A 363 -6.95 -13.90 -26.10
N GLY A 364 -5.94 -13.64 -25.26
CA GLY A 364 -4.64 -13.14 -25.69
C GLY A 364 -3.69 -14.25 -26.14
N SER A 365 -3.45 -14.34 -27.45
CA SER A 365 -2.35 -15.09 -28.06
C SER A 365 -1.01 -14.37 -27.78
N TYR A 366 -0.35 -14.72 -26.68
CA TYR A 366 0.90 -14.08 -26.25
C TYR A 366 2.05 -14.18 -27.28
N ALA A 367 1.95 -15.08 -28.26
CA ALA A 367 2.86 -15.18 -29.40
C ALA A 367 2.72 -14.06 -30.46
N GLN A 368 1.72 -13.18 -30.36
CA GLN A 368 1.42 -12.13 -31.37
C GLN A 368 1.71 -10.70 -30.89
N LEU A 369 2.48 -10.53 -29.82
CA LEU A 369 2.96 -9.24 -29.29
C LEU A 369 4.49 -9.21 -29.20
N LYS A 370 5.16 -9.71 -30.24
CA LYS A 370 6.60 -9.65 -30.48
C LYS A 370 6.87 -8.93 -31.79
#